data_AF-A0A0Q8E6E3-F1
#
_entry.id   AF-A0A0Q8E6E3-F1
#
_cell.length_a   1.000
_cell.length_b   1.000
_cell.length_c   1.000
_cell.angle_alpha   90.00
_cell.angle_beta   90.00
_cell.angle_gamma   90.00
#
_symmetry.space_group_name_H-M   'P 1'
#
loop_
_entity.id
_entity.type
_entity.pdbx_description
1 polymer ?
#
loop_
_entity_poly.entity_id
_entity_poly.type
_entity_poly.pdbx_seq_one_letter_code
_entity_poly.pdbx_strand_id
1 'polypeptide(L)'
;MTGYLLAVMTMLGRPQNHYADPYAWDRLHAELGIRLPTDYQTLVDAYAPIQLNGHLYLSHPATERWNLGDRIRDTARAWSANSWDDPAPWILVEDGEGGWARCDMGFAERLYRYLIGEDMAGPNTSAFCPGPVQLRRLPMADGERPEPWTGPYRGM
;
A
#
# COMPACT_ATOMS: atom_id res chain seq x y z
N MET A 1 -12.40 -6.27 -12.33
CA MET A 1 -11.38 -5.60 -11.46
C MET A 1 -11.86 -5.37 -10.01
N THR A 2 -13.16 -5.38 -9.70
CA THR A 2 -13.69 -5.27 -8.31
C THR A 2 -13.52 -6.53 -7.45
N GLY A 3 -13.30 -7.71 -8.06
CA GLY A 3 -13.15 -8.97 -7.33
C GLY A 3 -11.93 -9.01 -6.40
N TYR A 4 -10.78 -8.49 -6.83
CA TYR A 4 -9.58 -8.45 -6.01
C TYR A 4 -9.71 -7.50 -4.82
N LEU A 5 -10.35 -6.35 -5.00
CA LEU A 5 -10.62 -5.41 -3.91
C LEU A 5 -11.43 -6.10 -2.79
N LEU A 6 -12.52 -6.78 -3.18
CA LEU A 6 -13.35 -7.51 -2.23
C LEU A 6 -12.59 -8.66 -1.56
N ALA A 7 -11.77 -9.39 -2.33
CA ALA A 7 -10.95 -10.47 -1.80
C ALA A 7 -9.93 -9.96 -0.77
N VAL A 8 -9.25 -8.86 -1.06
CA VAL A 8 -8.34 -8.20 -0.11
C VAL A 8 -9.10 -7.75 1.14
N MET A 9 -10.22 -7.02 1.00
CA MET A 9 -11.00 -6.58 2.16
C MET A 9 -11.50 -7.76 3.00
N THR A 10 -11.83 -8.88 2.37
CA THR A 10 -12.18 -10.13 3.05
C THR A 10 -10.99 -10.65 3.86
N MET A 11 -9.78 -10.64 3.31
CA MET A 11 -8.55 -11.07 4.02
C MET A 11 -8.12 -10.13 5.14
N LEU A 12 -8.35 -8.82 4.99
CA LEU A 12 -8.00 -7.81 5.99
C LEU A 12 -9.03 -7.70 7.11
N GLY A 13 -10.27 -8.15 6.85
CA GLY A 13 -11.37 -8.09 7.80
C GLY A 13 -12.09 -6.74 7.79
N ARG A 14 -12.83 -6.44 8.87
CA ARG A 14 -13.71 -5.26 8.96
C ARG A 14 -12.93 -3.95 8.69
N PRO A 15 -13.37 -3.10 7.75
CA PRO A 15 -12.79 -1.77 7.55
C PRO A 15 -13.12 -0.86 8.73
N GLN A 16 -12.20 0.04 9.07
CA GLN A 16 -12.31 0.89 10.25
C GLN A 16 -12.52 2.36 9.91
N ASN A 17 -12.10 2.82 8.72
CA ASN A 17 -12.41 4.15 8.17
C ASN A 17 -12.08 5.34 9.10
N HIS A 18 -11.09 5.22 9.98
CA HIS A 18 -10.81 6.24 11.01
C HIS A 18 -10.43 7.61 10.43
N TYR A 19 -9.79 7.62 9.26
CA TYR A 19 -9.22 8.82 8.65
C TYR A 19 -9.81 9.13 7.28
N ALA A 20 -10.88 8.45 6.87
CA ALA A 20 -11.50 8.63 5.57
C ALA A 20 -11.98 10.09 5.41
N ASP A 21 -11.25 10.84 4.59
CA ASP A 21 -11.47 12.26 4.32
C ASP A 21 -11.34 12.52 2.81
N PRO A 22 -12.45 12.73 2.09
CA PRO A 22 -12.44 13.03 0.66
C PRO A 22 -11.59 14.25 0.30
N TYR A 23 -11.55 15.27 1.18
CA TYR A 23 -10.79 16.50 0.92
C TYR A 23 -9.28 16.28 1.04
N ALA A 24 -8.82 15.30 1.81
CA ALA A 24 -7.40 14.93 1.87
C ALA A 24 -6.92 14.36 0.53
N TRP A 25 -7.75 13.56 -0.15
CA TRP A 25 -7.45 13.05 -1.49
C TRP A 25 -7.43 14.14 -2.53
N ASP A 26 -8.40 15.06 -2.52
CA ASP A 26 -8.42 16.16 -3.49
C ASP A 26 -7.20 17.07 -3.37
N ARG A 27 -6.77 17.37 -2.14
CA ARG A 27 -5.51 18.10 -1.90
C ARG A 27 -4.30 17.34 -2.44
N LEU A 28 -4.20 16.05 -2.14
CA LEU A 28 -3.10 15.21 -2.62
C LEU A 28 -3.06 15.14 -4.15
N HIS A 29 -4.22 14.99 -4.80
CA HIS A 29 -4.31 14.95 -6.26
C HIS A 29 -3.97 16.28 -6.92
N ALA A 30 -4.42 17.39 -6.33
CA ALA A 30 -4.07 18.73 -6.79
C ALA A 30 -2.56 18.99 -6.67
N GLU A 31 -1.94 18.48 -5.61
CA GLU A 31 -0.50 18.61 -5.37
C GLU A 31 0.34 17.74 -6.32
N LEU A 32 0.00 16.46 -6.46
CA LEU A 32 0.76 15.53 -7.30
C LEU A 32 0.51 15.72 -8.80
N GLY A 33 -0.58 16.39 -9.19
CA GLY A 33 -0.99 16.55 -10.59
C GLY A 33 -1.48 15.24 -11.25
N ILE A 34 -1.61 14.16 -10.49
CA ILE A 34 -2.10 12.85 -10.94
C ILE A 34 -3.25 12.38 -10.05
N ARG A 35 -4.12 11.54 -10.61
CA ARG A 35 -5.16 10.83 -9.84
C ARG A 35 -4.64 9.44 -9.48
N LEU A 36 -4.65 9.11 -8.20
CA LEU A 36 -4.28 7.77 -7.74
C LEU A 36 -5.41 6.78 -8.05
N PRO A 37 -5.11 5.47 -8.22
CA PRO A 37 -6.12 4.45 -8.49
C PRO A 37 -7.23 4.40 -7.43
N THR A 38 -8.48 4.19 -7.85
CA THR A 38 -9.65 4.19 -6.94
C THR A 38 -9.64 3.02 -5.95
N ASP A 39 -9.14 1.85 -6.37
CA ASP A 39 -8.98 0.69 -5.50
C ASP A 39 -7.95 0.94 -4.39
N TYR A 40 -6.87 1.65 -4.70
CA TYR A 40 -5.90 2.13 -3.73
C TYR A 40 -6.52 3.09 -2.72
N GLN A 41 -7.24 4.13 -3.18
CA GLN A 41 -7.93 5.09 -2.30
C GLN A 41 -8.89 4.38 -1.35
N THR A 42 -9.69 3.45 -1.88
CA THR A 42 -10.66 2.67 -1.08
C THR A 42 -9.99 1.85 0.01
N LEU A 43 -8.85 1.20 -0.28
CA LEU A 43 -8.12 0.41 0.71
C LEU A 43 -7.42 1.30 1.75
N VAL A 44 -6.90 2.45 1.33
CA VAL A 44 -6.27 3.41 2.23
C VAL A 44 -7.31 4.01 3.18
N ASP A 45 -8.45 4.49 2.68
CA ASP A 45 -9.52 5.00 3.55
C ASP A 45 -10.01 3.93 4.53
N ALA A 46 -10.16 2.69 4.06
CA ALA A 46 -10.68 1.60 4.87
C ALA A 46 -9.78 1.22 6.05
N TYR A 47 -8.47 1.21 5.86
CA TYR A 47 -7.54 0.61 6.83
C TYR A 47 -6.40 1.51 7.28
N ALA A 48 -5.93 2.44 6.45
CA ALA A 48 -4.71 3.19 6.71
C ALA A 48 -4.90 4.29 7.79
N PRO A 49 -3.79 4.69 8.47
CA PRO A 49 -2.44 4.20 8.30
C PRO A 49 -2.15 2.93 9.12
N ILE A 50 -1.58 1.95 8.44
CA ILE A 50 -1.30 0.63 9.00
C ILE A 50 0.00 0.05 8.47
N GLN A 51 0.46 -0.96 9.19
CA GLN A 51 1.43 -1.91 8.71
C GLN A 51 0.80 -3.30 8.60
N LEU A 52 1.11 -3.99 7.51
CA LEU A 52 0.70 -5.35 7.17
C LEU A 52 1.90 -6.29 7.29
N ASN A 53 1.71 -7.39 8.01
CA ASN A 53 2.68 -8.47 8.22
C ASN A 53 4.08 -8.01 8.70
N GLY A 54 4.19 -6.82 9.29
CA GLY A 54 5.49 -6.29 9.74
C GLY A 54 6.39 -5.71 8.63
N HIS A 55 5.97 -5.72 7.37
CA HIS A 55 6.85 -5.35 6.24
C HIS A 55 6.22 -4.32 5.29
N LEU A 56 4.92 -4.43 5.02
CA LEU A 56 4.23 -3.53 4.12
C LEU A 56 3.55 -2.40 4.91
N TYR A 57 3.70 -1.16 4.48
CA TYR A 57 3.14 0.00 5.17
C TYR A 57 2.19 0.76 4.24
N LEU A 58 1.01 1.08 4.73
CA LEU A 58 0.06 1.98 4.08
C LEU A 58 -0.03 3.28 4.89
N SER A 59 0.23 4.38 4.22
CA SER A 59 0.14 5.75 4.73
C SER A 59 -1.19 6.38 4.33
N HIS A 60 -1.65 7.40 5.07
CA HIS A 60 -2.94 8.05 4.81
C HIS A 60 -2.76 9.56 4.58
N PRO A 61 -3.33 10.16 3.52
CA PRO A 61 -3.15 11.58 3.21
C PRO A 61 -3.71 12.53 4.25
N ALA A 62 -4.74 12.11 5.00
CA ALA A 62 -5.33 12.90 6.08
C ALA A 62 -4.51 12.91 7.38
N THR A 63 -3.42 12.16 7.47
CA THR A 63 -2.60 12.08 8.70
C THR A 63 -1.38 12.97 8.58
N GLU A 64 -0.97 13.60 9.69
CA GLU A 64 0.23 14.43 9.72
C GLU A 64 1.50 13.57 9.81
N ARG A 65 1.57 12.65 10.78
CA ARG A 65 2.77 11.84 11.04
C ARG A 65 3.08 10.79 9.96
N TRP A 66 2.04 10.21 9.36
CA TRP A 66 2.16 9.17 8.33
C TRP A 66 1.56 9.64 7.01
N ASN A 67 1.81 10.92 6.68
CA ASN A 67 1.24 11.55 5.50
C ASN A 67 1.69 10.85 4.21
N LEU A 68 0.73 10.49 3.38
CA LEU A 68 1.01 9.81 2.12
C LEU A 68 1.74 10.73 1.12
N GLY A 69 1.37 12.01 1.04
CA GLY A 69 2.00 12.98 0.14
C GLY A 69 3.46 13.22 0.49
N ASP A 70 3.75 13.40 1.79
CA ASP A 70 5.13 13.55 2.27
C ASP A 70 5.95 12.30 1.98
N ARG A 71 5.39 11.10 2.24
CA ARG A 71 6.07 9.84 1.93
C ARG A 71 6.37 9.69 0.44
N ILE A 72 5.43 10.03 -0.45
CA ILE A 72 5.64 10.00 -1.90
C ILE A 72 6.78 10.96 -2.27
N ARG A 73 6.78 12.18 -1.72
CA ARG A 73 7.80 13.20 -2.01
C ARG A 73 9.19 12.81 -1.50
N ASP A 74 9.28 12.31 -0.27
CA ASP A 74 10.54 11.86 0.33
C ASP A 74 11.12 10.68 -0.43
N THR A 75 10.26 9.73 -0.86
CA THR A 75 10.67 8.64 -1.74
C THR A 75 11.13 9.20 -3.07
N ALA A 76 10.34 10.03 -3.76
CA ALA A 76 10.75 10.63 -5.03
C ALA A 76 12.07 11.40 -4.93
N ARG A 77 12.30 12.15 -3.84
CA ARG A 77 13.57 12.86 -3.57
C ARG A 77 14.73 11.90 -3.37
N ALA A 78 14.57 10.92 -2.48
CA ALA A 78 15.60 9.91 -2.22
C ALA A 78 16.01 9.15 -3.49
N TRP A 79 15.04 8.89 -4.38
CA TRP A 79 15.29 8.21 -5.64
C TRP A 79 15.80 9.14 -6.74
N SER A 80 15.42 10.43 -6.76
CA SER A 80 15.98 11.44 -7.68
C SER A 80 17.45 11.76 -7.40
N ALA A 81 17.92 11.53 -6.17
CA ALA A 81 19.31 11.65 -5.80
C ALA A 81 20.18 10.51 -6.37
N ASN A 82 19.55 9.44 -6.88
CA ASN A 82 20.22 8.40 -7.66
C ASN A 82 20.13 8.78 -9.13
N SER A 83 21.28 9.02 -9.77
CA SER A 83 21.40 9.36 -11.19
C SER A 83 21.06 8.15 -12.06
N TRP A 84 19.77 7.88 -12.26
CA TRP A 84 19.28 6.92 -13.24
C TRP A 84 18.59 7.71 -14.34
N ASP A 85 19.18 7.68 -15.53
CA ASP A 85 18.69 8.31 -16.76
C ASP A 85 17.44 7.58 -17.28
N ASP A 86 16.26 7.81 -16.69
CA ASP A 86 14.98 7.83 -17.43
C ASP A 86 13.79 8.25 -16.52
N PRO A 87 13.07 9.35 -16.81
CA PRO A 87 11.84 9.70 -16.11
C PRO A 87 10.63 9.06 -16.80
N ALA A 88 10.43 7.76 -16.60
CA ALA A 88 9.25 7.07 -17.11
C ALA A 88 8.12 7.09 -16.06
N PRO A 89 6.87 7.51 -16.38
CA PRO A 89 5.78 7.72 -15.42
C PRO A 89 5.09 6.41 -14.95
N TRP A 90 5.78 5.28 -15.01
CA TRP A 90 5.23 3.95 -14.74
C TRP A 90 5.85 3.37 -13.46
N ILE A 91 5.06 2.65 -12.66
CA ILE A 91 5.61 1.85 -11.56
C ILE A 91 6.40 0.70 -12.18
N LEU A 92 7.70 0.92 -12.36
CA LEU A 92 8.68 -0.13 -12.61
C LEU A 92 8.82 -0.90 -11.29
N VAL A 93 8.59 -2.20 -11.34
CA VAL A 93 8.92 -3.07 -10.22
C VAL A 93 10.05 -3.98 -10.66
N GLU A 94 11.07 -4.05 -9.83
CA GLU A 94 12.23 -4.90 -10.05
C GLU A 94 11.77 -6.36 -9.95
N ASP A 95 12.11 -7.16 -10.95
CA ASP A 95 11.65 -8.55 -11.09
C ASP A 95 12.46 -9.56 -10.27
N GLY A 96 13.43 -9.10 -9.47
CA GLY A 96 14.31 -9.94 -8.66
C GLY A 96 15.54 -10.48 -9.40
N GLU A 97 15.65 -10.26 -10.72
CA GLU A 97 16.81 -10.60 -11.55
C GLU A 97 17.43 -9.36 -12.23
N GLY A 98 17.12 -8.17 -11.73
CA GLY A 98 17.59 -6.90 -12.30
C GLY A 98 16.89 -6.49 -13.59
N GLY A 99 15.82 -7.18 -13.98
CA GLY A 99 14.90 -6.78 -15.03
C GLY A 99 13.74 -5.95 -14.47
N TRP A 100 13.09 -5.20 -15.37
CA TRP A 100 11.97 -4.33 -15.00
C TRP A 100 10.75 -4.70 -15.84
N ALA A 101 9.69 -5.15 -15.17
CA ALA A 101 8.44 -5.47 -15.82
C ALA A 101 7.41 -4.36 -15.62
N ARG A 102 6.69 -4.02 -16.70
CA ARG A 102 5.49 -3.21 -16.61
C ARG A 102 4.40 -4.01 -15.90
N CYS A 103 4.03 -3.59 -14.71
CA CYS A 103 2.88 -4.14 -14.00
C CYS A 103 1.59 -3.45 -14.47
N ASP A 104 0.85 -4.07 -15.41
CA ASP A 104 -0.49 -3.61 -15.81
C ASP A 104 -1.59 -3.96 -14.77
N MET A 105 -1.23 -4.63 -13.66
CA MET A 105 -2.14 -5.04 -12.60
C MET A 105 -2.54 -3.87 -11.67
N GLY A 106 -3.81 -3.85 -11.26
CA GLY A 106 -4.34 -2.92 -10.27
C GLY A 106 -3.67 -3.08 -8.89
N PHE A 107 -3.80 -2.07 -8.02
CA PHE A 107 -3.20 -2.15 -6.68
C PHE A 107 -3.80 -3.28 -5.85
N ALA A 108 -5.13 -3.44 -5.90
CA ALA A 108 -5.81 -4.51 -5.17
C ALA A 108 -5.39 -5.90 -5.63
N GLU A 109 -5.11 -6.09 -6.91
CA GLU A 109 -4.62 -7.36 -7.44
C GLU A 109 -3.20 -7.65 -6.94
N ARG A 110 -2.29 -6.66 -7.01
CA ARG A 110 -0.92 -6.82 -6.47
C ARG A 110 -0.93 -7.11 -4.98
N LEU A 111 -1.77 -6.41 -4.21
CA LEU A 111 -1.91 -6.67 -2.79
C LEU A 111 -2.50 -8.04 -2.52
N TYR A 112 -3.48 -8.49 -3.30
CA TYR A 112 -4.02 -9.85 -3.17
C TYR A 112 -2.93 -10.91 -3.39
N ARG A 113 -2.17 -10.79 -4.49
CA ARG A 113 -1.07 -11.70 -4.83
C ARG A 113 0.01 -11.71 -3.74
N TYR A 114 0.40 -10.54 -3.25
CA TYR A 114 1.29 -10.42 -2.10
C TYR A 114 0.79 -11.19 -0.88
N LEU A 115 -0.49 -11.04 -0.55
CA LEU A 115 -1.09 -11.65 0.64
C LEU A 115 -1.18 -13.18 0.53
N ILE A 116 -1.30 -13.73 -0.68
CA ILE A 116 -1.28 -15.19 -0.91
C ILE A 116 0.14 -15.73 -1.19
N GLY A 117 1.16 -14.87 -1.18
CA GLY A 117 2.55 -15.24 -1.46
C GLY A 117 2.84 -15.52 -2.92
N GLU A 118 2.06 -14.95 -3.83
CA GLU A 118 2.37 -14.87 -5.25
C GLU A 118 3.25 -13.66 -5.57
N ASP A 119 4.06 -13.81 -6.61
CA ASP A 119 4.99 -12.78 -7.06
C ASP A 119 4.23 -11.52 -7.53
N MET A 120 4.68 -10.37 -7.01
CA MET A 120 4.04 -9.06 -7.22
C MET A 120 4.47 -8.38 -8.52
N ALA A 121 5.66 -8.73 -9.00
CA ALA A 121 6.41 -7.94 -9.97
C ALA A 121 7.40 -8.72 -10.84
N GLY A 122 7.62 -9.99 -10.49
CA GLY A 122 8.61 -10.86 -11.08
C GLY A 122 9.01 -11.97 -10.09
N PRO A 123 9.76 -12.99 -10.55
CA PRO A 123 10.18 -14.12 -9.73
C PRO A 123 10.78 -13.69 -8.38
N ASN A 124 10.38 -14.33 -7.27
CA ASN A 124 10.92 -14.07 -5.92
C ASN A 124 10.57 -12.71 -5.30
N THR A 125 9.57 -12.01 -5.82
CA THR A 125 9.04 -10.77 -5.20
C THR A 125 7.94 -11.04 -4.17
N SER A 126 7.60 -12.31 -3.97
CA SER A 126 6.66 -12.79 -2.97
C SER A 126 7.28 -12.90 -1.57
N ALA A 127 6.50 -12.52 -0.55
CA ALA A 127 6.79 -12.84 0.84
C ALA A 127 5.63 -13.68 1.39
N PHE A 128 5.78 -15.01 1.38
CA PHE A 128 4.73 -15.89 1.89
C PHE A 128 4.60 -15.74 3.41
N CYS A 129 3.47 -15.19 3.85
CA CYS A 129 3.13 -15.00 5.25
C CYS A 129 1.96 -15.96 5.62
N PRO A 130 2.24 -17.13 6.22
CA PRO A 130 1.21 -18.11 6.56
C PRO A 130 0.24 -17.57 7.62
N GLY A 131 -1.00 -18.05 7.57
CA GLY A 131 -2.04 -17.71 8.56
C GLY A 131 -2.73 -16.37 8.31
N PRO A 132 -3.49 -15.82 9.29
CA PRO A 132 -4.21 -14.57 9.13
C PRO A 132 -3.31 -13.36 8.89
N VAL A 133 -3.78 -12.38 8.12
CA VAL A 133 -3.02 -11.13 7.91
C VAL A 133 -2.83 -10.44 9.25
N GLN A 134 -1.59 -10.09 9.58
CA GLN A 134 -1.31 -9.30 10.78
C GLN A 134 -1.38 -7.83 10.40
N LEU A 135 -2.29 -7.09 11.01
CA LEU A 135 -2.44 -5.66 10.82
C LEU A 135 -2.02 -4.95 12.10
N ARG A 136 -1.34 -3.82 11.95
CA ARG A 136 -0.91 -3.00 13.07
C ARG A 136 -1.16 -1.54 12.76
N ARG A 137 -1.89 -0.85 13.63
CA ARG A 137 -2.06 0.60 13.51
C ARG A 137 -0.74 1.29 13.76
N LEU A 138 -0.40 2.25 12.91
CA LEU A 138 0.76 3.08 13.13
C LEU A 138 0.44 4.15 14.19
N PRO A 139 1.30 4.33 15.21
CA PRO A 139 1.06 5.28 16.29
C PRO A 139 1.10 6.72 15.78
N MET A 140 0.16 7.56 16.20
CA MET A 140 0.10 8.98 15.85
C MET A 140 0.94 9.84 16.79
N ALA A 141 1.02 9.46 18.07
CA ALA A 141 1.81 10.16 19.09
C ALA A 141 3.00 9.34 19.59
N ASP A 142 4.03 10.02 20.10
CA ASP A 142 5.18 9.36 20.73
C ASP A 142 4.75 8.63 22.00
N GLY A 143 5.15 7.36 22.11
CA GLY A 143 4.75 6.48 23.20
C GLY A 143 3.35 5.86 23.04
N GLU A 144 2.60 6.20 21.98
CA GLU A 144 1.35 5.49 21.66
C GLU A 144 1.67 4.03 21.30
N ARG A 145 1.01 3.10 21.97
CA ARG A 145 1.22 1.67 21.72
C ARG A 145 0.52 1.30 20.40
N PRO A 146 1.22 0.68 19.44
CA PRO A 146 0.58 0.17 18.24
C PRO A 146 -0.54 -0.81 18.61
N GLU A 147 -1.70 -0.67 17.97
CA GLU A 147 -2.84 -1.57 18.14
C GLU A 147 -2.77 -2.67 17.07
N PRO A 148 -2.41 -3.93 17.43
CA PRO A 148 -2.43 -5.04 16.51
C PRO A 148 -3.82 -5.68 16.44
N TRP A 149 -4.20 -6.13 15.24
CA TRP A 149 -5.31 -7.05 15.04
C TRP A 149 -5.01 -7.98 13.89
N THR A 150 -5.76 -9.07 13.82
CA THR A 150 -5.64 -10.07 12.76
C THR A 150 -6.86 -10.03 11.85
N GLY A 151 -6.64 -10.15 10.55
CA GLY A 151 -7.70 -10.51 9.62
C GLY A 151 -8.31 -11.88 9.92
N PRO A 152 -9.41 -12.26 9.26
CA PRO A 152 -9.98 -13.59 9.39
C PRO A 152 -9.02 -14.68 8.88
N TYR A 153 -9.29 -15.93 9.29
CA TYR A 153 -8.55 -17.08 8.81
C TYR A 153 -8.78 -17.27 7.31
N ARG A 154 -7.69 -17.46 6.56
CA ARG A 154 -7.70 -17.44 5.09
C ARG A 154 -7.97 -18.80 4.44
N GLY A 155 -8.04 -19.89 5.22
CA GLY A 155 -8.36 -21.22 4.72
C GLY A 155 -7.30 -21.85 3.80
N MET A 156 -6.13 -21.21 3.70
CA MET A 156 -4.97 -21.66 2.90
C MET A 156 -3.94 -22.35 3.79
#